data_AF-A0A1V8UVU1-F1
#
_entry.id   AF-A0A1V8UVU1-F1
#
_cell.length_a   1.000
_cell.length_b   1.000
_cell.length_c   1.000
_cell.angle_alpha   90.00
_cell.angle_beta   90.00
_cell.angle_gamma   90.00
#
_symmetry.space_group_name_H-M   'P 1'
#
loop_
_entity.id
_entity.type
_entity.pdbx_description
1 polymer ?
#
loop_
_entity_poly.entity_id
_entity_poly.type
_entity_poly.pdbx_seq_one_letter_code
_entity_poly.pdbx_strand_id
1 'polypeptide(L)'
;MQLYDAAQNATGLHEAFRKVAENMPVVLRTLKEAHQVQETLARSSNIAYNQDIEKSDWEVKPIFVTCETNVELLGKIFEKVVPADEESRLEHYRKVVAIVLPGKKKKVEELMKEILEKLQLLHTYQFFRKEPSLLDDEGGKYVNTGSGPRNVHEGSGEQYNNTISGGERNVHPAGWRAQVTGTATVNTFTGGRDDSLFPDADDAKCIALYYSHFHEAHPVLVCRTLYASHGYPQNVHLVVTFIGAQYAQVSSSALANALRASMNPIDETQASSVQALLLYTIVLHALHRTNEAEDCLGRAAKIARHIGMNDPAFASNTAGGNLEVEESYRRTWWELHTTDIYVAALHRRVAPSTALLRTMPQLPGLSGQSSNRSLQSFENRVFALGPRVQYSSACYKIEASRIISRILSLDPTHTTHISDVEAVDHAIASWKLYGPSEQTCVDNHGDVDVSLFQAHYLILCASIFLHFPRSALPPRVPSAGDIACARAQAVEISSPAAAHHTAKAIAASTSMANLAALPCPLDNHSPFFVCGLVLGTVVQLAAATLHLHDPSQLQRHRDHVVLMLGALGHLGERWTVARNAVACLKAISQVIFVDPAVMAMPEQAYVIPAQFENFSNIDWLDMFTPDEIQGTVWNG
;
A
#
# COMPACT_ATOMS: atom_id res chain seq x y z
N MET A 1 -15.74 16.33 -31.72
CA MET A 1 -15.15 16.72 -33.03
C MET A 1 -13.97 17.67 -32.81
N GLN A 2 -14.15 18.78 -32.07
CA GLN A 2 -13.08 19.76 -31.76
C GLN A 2 -11.79 19.20 -31.12
N LEU A 3 -11.89 18.24 -30.20
CA LEU A 3 -10.71 17.65 -29.55
C LEU A 3 -9.86 16.75 -30.46
N TYR A 4 -10.47 16.10 -31.45
CA TYR A 4 -9.73 15.27 -32.42
C TYR A 4 -8.86 16.15 -33.33
N ASP A 5 -9.43 17.26 -33.79
CA ASP A 5 -8.74 18.25 -34.62
C ASP A 5 -7.59 18.94 -33.83
N ALA A 6 -7.82 19.24 -32.55
CA ALA A 6 -6.79 19.78 -31.66
C ALA A 6 -5.64 18.78 -31.40
N ALA A 7 -5.94 17.49 -31.22
CA ALA A 7 -4.93 16.46 -31.00
C ALA A 7 -4.04 16.21 -32.23
N GLN A 8 -4.61 16.30 -33.46
CA GLN A 8 -3.83 16.16 -34.70
C GLN A 8 -2.77 17.26 -34.87
N ASN A 9 -3.02 18.45 -34.34
CA ASN A 9 -2.13 19.61 -34.42
C ASN A 9 -1.10 19.67 -33.27
N ALA A 10 -0.95 18.61 -32.47
CA ALA A 10 -0.01 18.55 -31.34
C ALA A 10 1.48 18.46 -31.72
N THR A 11 1.81 18.59 -33.01
CA THR A 11 3.19 18.53 -33.53
C THR A 11 4.02 19.70 -33.01
N GLY A 12 4.90 19.44 -32.04
CA GLY A 12 5.73 20.45 -31.38
C GLY A 12 5.47 20.59 -29.88
N LEU A 13 4.45 19.92 -29.34
CA LEU A 13 4.17 19.86 -27.91
C LEU A 13 5.04 18.84 -27.16
N HIS A 14 5.10 19.00 -25.83
CA HIS A 14 5.79 18.12 -24.90
C HIS A 14 5.32 16.65 -25.04
N GLU A 15 6.23 15.69 -24.80
CA GLU A 15 6.03 14.25 -25.05
C GLU A 15 4.73 13.69 -24.45
N ALA A 16 4.37 14.08 -23.23
CA ALA A 16 3.11 13.71 -22.57
C ALA A 16 1.86 14.02 -23.41
N PHE A 17 1.77 15.22 -24.01
CA PHE A 17 0.65 15.61 -24.86
C PHE A 17 0.62 14.82 -26.16
N ARG A 18 1.80 14.48 -26.69
CA ARG A 18 1.95 13.66 -27.90
C ARG A 18 1.47 12.23 -27.66
N LYS A 19 1.89 11.61 -26.56
CA LYS A 19 1.43 10.27 -26.13
C LYS A 19 -0.08 10.22 -25.91
N VAL A 20 -0.65 11.27 -25.33
CA VAL A 20 -2.11 11.39 -25.19
C VAL A 20 -2.76 11.51 -26.57
N ALA A 21 -2.28 12.41 -27.43
CA ALA A 21 -2.81 12.60 -28.78
C ALA A 21 -2.78 11.33 -29.65
N GLU A 22 -1.74 10.49 -29.52
CA GLU A 22 -1.62 9.21 -30.22
C GLU A 22 -2.74 8.21 -29.85
N ASN A 23 -3.19 8.21 -28.59
CA ASN A 23 -4.21 7.27 -28.08
C ASN A 23 -5.65 7.78 -28.23
N MET A 24 -5.84 9.09 -28.40
CA MET A 24 -7.17 9.72 -28.51
C MET A 24 -8.10 9.13 -29.60
N PRO A 25 -7.63 8.79 -30.82
CA PRO A 25 -8.51 8.25 -31.86
C PRO A 25 -9.19 6.93 -31.48
N VAL A 26 -8.50 6.08 -30.71
CA VAL A 26 -9.03 4.80 -30.24
C VAL A 26 -10.08 5.03 -29.16
N VAL A 27 -9.77 5.88 -28.18
CA VAL A 27 -10.67 6.25 -27.08
C VAL A 27 -12.00 6.80 -27.62
N LEU A 28 -11.94 7.79 -28.51
CA LEU A 28 -13.14 8.43 -29.07
C LEU A 28 -13.99 7.46 -29.90
N ARG A 29 -13.36 6.51 -30.61
CA ARG A 29 -14.07 5.47 -31.37
C ARG A 29 -14.81 4.52 -30.44
N THR A 30 -14.13 4.03 -29.40
CA THR A 30 -14.71 3.09 -28.44
C THR A 30 -15.89 3.71 -27.69
N LEU A 31 -15.78 4.97 -27.27
CA LEU A 31 -16.89 5.67 -26.62
C LEU A 31 -18.10 5.88 -27.56
N LYS A 32 -17.84 6.18 -28.83
CA LYS A 32 -18.90 6.30 -29.85
C LYS A 32 -19.62 4.97 -30.09
N GLU A 33 -18.88 3.87 -30.18
CA GLU A 33 -19.45 2.53 -30.31
C GLU A 33 -20.30 2.17 -29.09
N ALA A 34 -19.84 2.53 -27.89
CA ALA A 34 -20.59 2.30 -26.67
C ALA A 34 -21.91 3.09 -26.60
N HIS A 35 -21.90 4.36 -27.00
CA HIS A 35 -23.13 5.17 -27.08
C HIS A 35 -24.15 4.57 -28.05
N GLN A 36 -23.69 4.02 -29.18
CA GLN A 36 -24.56 3.35 -30.14
C GLN A 36 -25.19 2.07 -29.57
N VAL A 37 -24.44 1.32 -28.75
CA VAL A 37 -24.96 0.14 -28.04
C VAL A 37 -26.03 0.57 -27.04
N GLN A 38 -25.78 1.60 -26.22
CA GLN A 38 -26.74 2.12 -25.25
C GLN A 38 -28.03 2.62 -25.92
N GLU A 39 -27.92 3.35 -27.03
CA GLU A 39 -29.05 3.82 -27.81
C GLU A 39 -29.87 2.71 -28.49
N THR A 40 -29.22 1.60 -28.85
CA THR A 40 -29.89 0.44 -29.45
C THR A 40 -30.64 -0.35 -28.38
N LEU A 41 -30.06 -0.49 -27.19
CA LEU A 41 -30.66 -1.15 -26.04
C LEU A 41 -31.90 -0.39 -25.53
N ALA A 42 -31.84 0.95 -25.49
CA ALA A 42 -32.96 1.79 -25.06
C ALA A 42 -34.21 1.74 -25.97
N ARG A 43 -34.10 1.22 -27.20
CA ARG A 43 -35.20 1.11 -28.17
C ARG A 43 -35.83 -0.29 -28.23
N SER A 44 -35.34 -1.25 -27.44
CA SER A 44 -35.85 -2.62 -27.41
C SER A 44 -37.15 -2.74 -26.59
N SER A 45 -38.17 -3.39 -27.14
CA SER A 45 -39.52 -3.51 -26.56
C SER A 45 -39.72 -4.79 -25.72
N ASN A 46 -38.65 -5.50 -25.33
CA ASN A 46 -38.74 -6.77 -24.62
C ASN A 46 -38.62 -6.61 -23.08
N ILE A 47 -39.74 -6.75 -22.37
CA ILE A 47 -39.90 -6.42 -20.95
C ILE A 47 -39.05 -7.31 -20.01
N ALA A 48 -38.81 -8.57 -20.35
CA ALA A 48 -37.96 -9.47 -19.54
C ALA A 48 -36.46 -9.23 -19.76
N TYR A 49 -36.09 -8.76 -20.96
CA TYR A 49 -34.71 -8.38 -21.30
C TYR A 49 -34.36 -6.99 -20.73
N ASN A 50 -35.36 -6.12 -20.54
CA ASN A 50 -35.18 -4.76 -20.02
C ASN A 50 -34.79 -4.71 -18.52
N GLN A 51 -35.12 -5.71 -17.69
CA GLN A 51 -34.73 -5.71 -16.27
C GLN A 51 -33.25 -6.04 -16.02
N ASP A 52 -32.67 -6.95 -16.81
CA ASP A 52 -31.23 -7.23 -16.76
C ASP A 52 -30.42 -6.13 -17.46
N ILE A 53 -30.99 -5.50 -18.50
CA ILE A 53 -30.40 -4.32 -19.14
C ILE A 53 -30.41 -3.11 -18.21
N GLU A 54 -31.52 -2.77 -17.56
CA GLU A 54 -31.59 -1.65 -16.60
C GLU A 54 -30.58 -1.85 -15.48
N LYS A 55 -30.39 -3.10 -15.03
CA LYS A 55 -29.34 -3.47 -14.06
C LYS A 55 -27.92 -3.24 -14.59
N SER A 56 -27.64 -3.61 -15.84
CA SER A 56 -26.33 -3.33 -16.45
C SER A 56 -26.13 -1.84 -16.78
N ASP A 57 -27.19 -1.12 -17.16
CA ASP A 57 -27.14 0.27 -17.58
C ASP A 57 -26.93 1.21 -16.38
N TRP A 58 -27.51 0.94 -15.19
CA TRP A 58 -27.19 1.74 -13.99
C TRP A 58 -25.75 1.53 -13.48
N GLU A 59 -25.19 0.32 -13.63
CA GLU A 59 -23.82 0.02 -13.21
C GLU A 59 -22.78 0.65 -14.15
N VAL A 60 -23.11 0.74 -15.45
CA VAL A 60 -22.17 1.11 -16.50
C VAL A 60 -22.28 2.60 -16.89
N LYS A 61 -23.46 3.22 -16.76
CA LYS A 61 -23.67 4.65 -17.07
C LYS A 61 -22.72 5.62 -16.35
N PRO A 62 -22.39 5.44 -15.05
CA PRO A 62 -21.39 6.28 -14.37
C PRO A 62 -20.02 6.22 -15.05
N ILE A 63 -19.62 5.06 -15.57
CA ILE A 63 -18.34 4.85 -16.25
C ILE A 63 -18.27 5.68 -17.53
N PHE A 64 -19.37 5.71 -18.30
CA PHE A 64 -19.46 6.53 -19.50
C PHE A 64 -19.42 8.02 -19.18
N VAL A 65 -20.20 8.47 -18.20
CA VAL A 65 -20.22 9.88 -17.77
C VAL A 65 -18.83 10.34 -17.33
N THR A 66 -18.09 9.52 -16.58
CA THR A 66 -16.69 9.83 -16.21
C THR A 66 -15.79 9.92 -17.43
N CYS A 67 -15.89 8.96 -18.37
CA CYS A 67 -15.08 9.00 -19.60
C CYS A 67 -15.37 10.24 -20.45
N GLU A 68 -16.64 10.58 -20.65
CA GLU A 68 -17.06 11.78 -21.39
C GLU A 68 -16.54 13.06 -20.72
N THR A 69 -16.72 13.17 -19.40
CA THR A 69 -16.24 14.31 -18.60
C THR A 69 -14.73 14.47 -18.74
N ASN A 70 -13.97 13.37 -18.64
CA ASN A 70 -12.51 13.40 -18.75
C ASN A 70 -12.05 13.74 -20.17
N VAL A 71 -12.77 13.27 -21.20
CA VAL A 71 -12.53 13.64 -22.60
C VAL A 71 -12.78 15.14 -22.81
N GLU A 72 -13.85 15.71 -22.26
CA GLU A 72 -14.11 17.15 -22.34
C GLU A 72 -13.03 17.99 -21.64
N LEU A 73 -12.56 17.54 -20.47
CA LEU A 73 -11.48 18.20 -19.74
C LEU A 73 -10.17 18.16 -20.53
N LEU A 74 -9.84 17.02 -21.16
CA LEU A 74 -8.71 16.94 -22.09
C LEU A 74 -8.90 17.91 -23.25
N GLY A 75 -10.11 18.00 -23.82
CA GLY A 75 -10.48 18.99 -24.85
C GLY A 75 -10.10 20.41 -24.47
N LYS A 76 -10.57 20.87 -23.30
CA LYS A 76 -10.30 22.21 -22.78
C LYS A 76 -8.82 22.48 -22.52
N ILE A 77 -8.04 21.44 -22.24
CA ILE A 77 -6.58 21.57 -22.07
C ILE A 77 -5.92 21.68 -23.45
N PHE A 78 -6.27 20.83 -24.41
CA PHE A 78 -5.71 20.87 -25.77
C PHE A 78 -6.03 22.18 -26.49
N GLU A 79 -7.26 22.69 -26.39
CA GLU A 79 -7.65 24.00 -26.96
C GLU A 79 -6.80 25.16 -26.43
N LYS A 80 -6.33 25.07 -25.18
CA LYS A 80 -5.49 26.10 -24.57
C LYS A 80 -4.01 25.97 -24.93
N VAL A 81 -3.60 24.83 -25.48
CA VAL A 81 -2.19 24.48 -25.70
C VAL A 81 -1.85 24.39 -27.20
N VAL A 82 -2.83 24.16 -28.06
CA VAL A 82 -2.67 24.11 -29.53
C VAL A 82 -2.71 25.54 -30.10
N PRO A 83 -1.74 25.95 -30.95
CA PRO A 83 -1.69 27.31 -31.49
C PRO A 83 -2.88 27.60 -32.42
N ALA A 84 -3.38 28.84 -32.39
CA ALA A 84 -4.21 29.36 -33.46
C ALA A 84 -3.33 29.71 -34.68
N ASP A 85 -3.87 29.58 -35.90
CA ASP A 85 -3.13 29.67 -37.18
C ASP A 85 -2.36 30.99 -37.42
N GLU A 86 -2.55 32.02 -36.60
CA GLU A 86 -1.89 33.33 -36.71
C GLU A 86 -0.96 33.69 -35.53
N GLU A 87 -0.67 32.77 -34.60
CA GLU A 87 0.11 33.11 -33.40
C GLU A 87 1.65 33.02 -33.58
N SER A 88 2.37 34.04 -33.09
CA SER A 88 3.84 34.10 -33.10
C SER A 88 4.46 32.95 -32.29
N ARG A 89 5.39 32.18 -32.90
CA ARG A 89 6.07 31.02 -32.28
C ARG A 89 6.69 31.30 -30.91
N LEU A 90 7.14 32.53 -30.65
CA LEU A 90 7.78 32.92 -29.39
C LEU A 90 6.76 33.19 -28.29
N GLU A 91 5.61 33.76 -28.65
CA GLU A 91 4.50 34.06 -27.74
C GLU A 91 3.76 32.76 -27.36
N HIS A 92 3.64 31.86 -28.33
CA HIS A 92 3.22 30.48 -28.13
C HIS A 92 4.14 29.72 -27.16
N TYR A 93 5.46 29.80 -27.33
CA TYR A 93 6.42 29.16 -26.42
C TYR A 93 6.30 29.68 -24.98
N ARG A 94 6.10 31.00 -24.78
CA ARG A 94 5.87 31.58 -23.44
C ARG A 94 4.56 31.11 -22.81
N LYS A 95 3.47 31.01 -23.57
CA LYS A 95 2.17 30.49 -23.09
C LYS A 95 2.25 29.01 -22.74
N VAL A 96 2.88 28.19 -23.58
CA VAL A 96 3.08 26.76 -23.32
C VAL A 96 3.91 26.54 -22.07
N VAL A 97 5.02 27.27 -21.89
CA VAL A 97 5.84 27.18 -20.66
C VAL A 97 5.05 27.59 -19.42
N ALA A 98 4.27 28.69 -19.47
CA ALA A 98 3.43 29.13 -18.35
C ALA A 98 2.26 28.18 -18.02
N ILE A 99 1.77 27.42 -19.01
CA ILE A 99 0.68 26.43 -18.84
C ILE A 99 1.20 25.06 -18.42
N VAL A 100 2.40 24.67 -18.88
CA VAL A 100 3.02 23.35 -18.60
C VAL A 100 3.68 23.32 -17.21
N LEU A 101 4.14 24.46 -16.68
CA LEU A 101 4.84 24.53 -15.39
C LEU A 101 3.96 24.26 -14.15
N PRO A 102 2.67 24.65 -14.05
CA PRO A 102 1.85 24.28 -12.89
C PRO A 102 0.91 23.11 -13.21
N GLY A 103 1.29 21.89 -12.80
CA GLY A 103 0.40 20.73 -12.54
C GLY A 103 -0.37 20.09 -13.71
N LYS A 104 -0.48 20.76 -14.87
CA LYS A 104 -1.33 20.29 -15.98
C LYS A 104 -0.73 19.14 -16.78
N LYS A 105 0.60 18.97 -16.76
CA LYS A 105 1.27 17.78 -17.35
C LYS A 105 0.80 16.50 -16.66
N LYS A 106 0.93 16.44 -15.33
CA LYS A 106 0.46 15.33 -14.49
C LYS A 106 -1.03 15.10 -14.71
N LYS A 107 -1.82 16.19 -14.79
CA LYS A 107 -3.27 16.11 -15.03
C LYS A 107 -3.65 15.48 -16.38
N VAL A 108 -2.92 15.78 -17.46
CA VAL A 108 -3.20 15.19 -18.79
C VAL A 108 -2.89 13.69 -18.81
N GLU A 109 -1.81 13.28 -18.13
CA GLU A 109 -1.44 11.86 -17.98
C GLU A 109 -2.46 11.11 -17.08
N GLU A 110 -2.89 11.73 -15.96
CA GLU A 110 -3.90 11.18 -15.06
C GLU A 110 -5.26 11.00 -15.75
N LEU A 111 -5.75 12.01 -16.48
CA LEU A 111 -7.04 11.95 -17.19
C LEU A 111 -7.04 10.85 -18.25
N MET A 112 -5.95 10.72 -19.03
CA MET A 112 -5.84 9.65 -20.03
C MET A 112 -5.74 8.27 -19.38
N LYS A 113 -4.96 8.13 -18.30
CA LYS A 113 -4.87 6.88 -17.54
C LYS A 113 -6.23 6.45 -17.01
N GLU A 114 -6.98 7.36 -16.40
CA GLU A 114 -8.31 7.08 -15.87
C GLU A 114 -9.29 6.65 -16.98
N ILE A 115 -9.28 7.30 -18.14
CA ILE A 115 -10.12 6.89 -19.28
C ILE A 115 -9.78 5.46 -19.72
N LEU A 116 -8.50 5.12 -19.84
CA LEU A 116 -8.07 3.78 -20.27
C LEU A 116 -8.45 2.70 -19.26
N GLU A 117 -8.31 2.96 -17.96
CA GLU A 117 -8.72 2.05 -16.88
C GLU A 117 -10.23 1.79 -16.91
N LYS A 118 -11.03 2.84 -17.12
CA LYS A 118 -12.49 2.72 -17.24
C LYS A 118 -12.91 1.97 -18.51
N LEU A 119 -12.25 2.21 -19.64
CA LEU A 119 -12.49 1.44 -20.87
C LEU A 119 -12.09 -0.04 -20.73
N GLN A 120 -11.02 -0.33 -19.99
CA GLN A 120 -10.61 -1.71 -19.68
C GLN A 120 -11.63 -2.41 -18.77
N LEU A 121 -12.25 -1.68 -17.85
CA LEU A 121 -13.35 -2.18 -17.04
C LEU A 121 -14.53 -2.59 -17.94
N LEU A 122 -14.96 -1.73 -18.87
CA LEU A 122 -16.04 -2.03 -19.83
C LEU A 122 -15.76 -3.26 -20.68
N HIS A 123 -14.51 -3.46 -21.10
CA HIS A 123 -14.09 -4.67 -21.81
C HIS A 123 -14.19 -5.93 -20.93
N THR A 124 -13.81 -5.83 -19.65
CA THR A 124 -13.88 -6.92 -18.68
C THR A 124 -15.33 -7.35 -18.42
N TYR A 125 -16.27 -6.41 -18.42
CA TYR A 125 -17.71 -6.67 -18.34
C TYR A 125 -18.33 -7.20 -19.65
N GLN A 126 -17.52 -7.51 -20.67
CA GLN A 126 -17.96 -7.97 -21.99
C GLN A 126 -18.96 -7.02 -22.70
N PHE A 127 -18.99 -5.74 -22.31
CA PHE A 127 -19.96 -4.75 -22.82
C PHE A 127 -19.91 -4.59 -24.35
N PHE A 128 -18.74 -4.79 -24.97
CA PHE A 128 -18.52 -4.69 -26.42
C PHE A 128 -18.80 -5.97 -27.21
N ARG A 129 -19.29 -7.04 -26.57
CA ARG A 129 -19.52 -8.31 -27.25
C ARG A 129 -20.82 -8.21 -28.06
N LYS A 130 -20.70 -8.11 -29.39
CA LYS A 130 -21.81 -8.49 -30.28
C LYS A 130 -22.02 -9.99 -30.11
N GLU A 131 -23.18 -10.41 -29.61
CA GLU A 131 -23.61 -11.80 -29.78
C GLU A 131 -23.66 -12.11 -31.29
N PRO A 132 -23.18 -13.28 -31.74
CA PRO A 132 -23.40 -13.72 -33.10
C PRO A 132 -24.91 -13.90 -33.27
N SER A 133 -25.48 -13.21 -34.25
CA SER A 133 -26.84 -13.45 -34.70
C SER A 133 -27.04 -14.94 -34.93
N LEU A 134 -28.00 -15.52 -34.20
CA LEU A 134 -28.59 -16.81 -34.54
C LEU A 134 -29.12 -16.69 -35.97
N LEU A 135 -28.39 -17.28 -36.92
CA LEU A 135 -28.93 -17.59 -38.22
C LEU A 135 -29.84 -18.80 -38.07
N ASP A 136 -31.01 -18.67 -38.69
CA ASP A 136 -32.07 -19.66 -38.76
C ASP A 136 -31.55 -21.07 -39.06
N ASP A 137 -32.14 -22.02 -38.34
CA ASP A 137 -31.96 -23.45 -38.51
C ASP A 137 -32.55 -23.89 -39.86
N GLU A 138 -31.71 -24.00 -40.89
CA GLU A 138 -31.97 -24.92 -41.99
C GLU A 138 -30.71 -25.72 -42.32
N GLY A 139 -30.75 -27.01 -42.00
CA GLY A 139 -30.09 -28.04 -42.79
C GLY A 139 -28.68 -28.43 -42.32
N GLY A 140 -28.65 -29.52 -41.55
CA GLY A 140 -27.48 -30.29 -41.13
C GLY A 140 -26.23 -30.22 -42.02
N LYS A 141 -25.13 -29.78 -41.41
CA LYS A 141 -23.76 -30.29 -41.62
C LYS A 141 -22.83 -29.65 -40.58
N TYR A 142 -22.34 -30.46 -39.65
CA TYR A 142 -21.27 -30.03 -38.74
C TYR A 142 -19.97 -29.86 -39.55
N VAL A 143 -19.53 -28.61 -39.73
CA VAL A 143 -18.19 -28.27 -40.21
C VAL A 143 -17.41 -27.68 -39.04
N ASN A 144 -16.46 -28.46 -38.53
CA ASN A 144 -15.46 -28.04 -37.56
C ASN A 144 -14.41 -27.16 -38.26
N THR A 145 -14.27 -25.90 -37.85
CA THR A 145 -13.10 -25.07 -38.19
C THR A 145 -12.40 -24.63 -36.91
N GLY A 146 -11.77 -25.59 -36.23
CA GLY A 146 -10.72 -25.35 -35.25
C GLY A 146 -9.38 -25.71 -35.88
N SER A 147 -8.46 -24.74 -35.95
CA SER A 147 -7.08 -24.97 -36.40
C SER A 147 -6.24 -25.46 -35.23
N GLY A 148 -5.95 -26.77 -35.20
CA GLY A 148 -5.01 -27.42 -34.28
C GLY A 148 -4.65 -28.82 -34.81
N PRO A 149 -3.39 -29.26 -34.70
CA PRO A 149 -2.93 -30.48 -35.36
C PRO A 149 -3.55 -31.74 -34.76
N ARG A 150 -4.27 -32.50 -35.61
CA ARG A 150 -4.82 -33.83 -35.31
C ARG A 150 -3.74 -34.90 -35.54
N ASN A 151 -3.29 -35.56 -34.49
CA ASN A 151 -2.67 -36.88 -34.60
C ASN A 151 -3.73 -37.92 -34.24
N VAL A 152 -4.25 -38.58 -35.26
CA VAL A 152 -5.15 -39.73 -35.18
C VAL A 152 -4.30 -40.98 -35.01
N HIS A 153 -4.51 -41.73 -33.93
CA HIS A 153 -4.05 -43.11 -33.86
C HIS A 153 -5.27 -44.02 -33.68
N GLU A 154 -5.73 -44.59 -34.80
CA GLU A 154 -6.64 -45.74 -34.80
C GLU A 154 -5.81 -47.01 -34.60
N GLY A 155 -6.10 -47.75 -33.54
CA GLY A 155 -5.53 -49.06 -33.28
C GLY A 155 -6.46 -49.85 -32.37
N SER A 156 -7.04 -50.92 -32.90
CA SER A 156 -7.84 -51.89 -32.16
C SER A 156 -6.94 -52.66 -31.18
N GLY A 157 -7.20 -52.54 -29.88
CA GLY A 157 -6.51 -53.30 -28.84
C GLY A 157 -7.44 -53.56 -27.66
N GLU A 158 -7.53 -54.82 -27.23
CA GLU A 158 -8.43 -55.29 -26.18
C GLU A 158 -8.12 -54.68 -24.80
N GLN A 159 -9.19 -54.39 -24.05
CA GLN A 159 -9.16 -53.90 -22.68
C GLN A 159 -8.80 -55.03 -21.70
N TYR A 160 -7.69 -54.87 -20.98
CA TYR A 160 -7.41 -55.66 -19.78
C TYR A 160 -7.72 -54.83 -18.52
N ASN A 161 -8.90 -55.08 -17.94
CA ASN A 161 -9.22 -54.67 -16.57
C ASN A 161 -8.52 -55.64 -15.59
N ASN A 162 -7.57 -55.14 -14.80
CA ASN A 162 -7.06 -55.87 -13.63
C ASN A 162 -7.53 -55.18 -12.35
N THR A 163 -8.69 -55.61 -11.87
CA THR A 163 -9.06 -55.62 -10.45
C THR A 163 -8.32 -56.77 -9.76
N ILE A 164 -7.44 -56.48 -8.80
CA ILE A 164 -7.12 -57.42 -7.71
C ILE A 164 -6.99 -56.65 -6.39
N SER A 165 -7.85 -57.06 -5.46
CA SER A 165 -7.77 -56.83 -4.02
C SER A 165 -6.96 -57.93 -3.32
N GLY A 166 -6.38 -57.62 -2.16
CA GLY A 166 -5.79 -58.56 -1.20
C GLY A 166 -4.28 -58.34 -1.09
N GLY A 167 -3.68 -57.86 -0.01
CA GLY A 167 -4.02 -58.02 1.40
C GLY A 167 -3.08 -59.06 1.98
N GLU A 168 -2.09 -58.66 2.77
CA GLU A 168 -1.63 -59.39 3.96
C GLU A 168 -0.59 -58.61 4.76
N ARG A 169 -0.65 -58.84 6.08
CA ARG A 169 0.05 -58.19 7.18
C ARG A 169 1.45 -58.77 7.31
N ASN A 170 2.37 -58.03 7.93
CA ASN A 170 3.16 -58.54 9.05
C ASN A 170 3.74 -57.39 9.90
N VAL A 171 3.83 -57.71 11.19
CA VAL A 171 3.88 -56.83 12.36
C VAL A 171 5.19 -57.14 13.10
N HIS A 172 5.98 -56.09 13.40
CA HIS A 172 6.84 -55.88 14.59
C HIS A 172 8.07 -56.80 14.85
N PRO A 173 8.95 -56.52 15.87
CA PRO A 173 9.18 -55.32 16.70
C PRO A 173 10.67 -54.93 16.97
N ALA A 174 10.86 -53.89 17.81
CA ALA A 174 12.01 -53.51 18.65
C ALA A 174 13.09 -52.66 17.95
N GLY A 175 13.56 -51.52 18.47
CA GLY A 175 13.77 -51.09 19.86
C GLY A 175 15.29 -50.87 20.07
N TRP A 176 15.65 -49.97 20.98
CA TRP A 176 17.01 -49.68 21.54
C TRP A 176 17.69 -48.34 21.14
N ARG A 177 17.86 -47.53 22.20
CA ARG A 177 18.84 -46.45 22.40
C ARG A 177 20.28 -46.90 22.09
N ALA A 178 21.13 -46.00 21.60
CA ALA A 178 22.30 -45.47 22.34
C ALA A 178 23.20 -44.54 21.48
N GLN A 179 23.51 -43.37 22.07
CA GLN A 179 24.82 -42.69 22.17
C GLN A 179 25.76 -42.50 20.96
N VAL A 180 25.98 -41.21 20.67
CA VAL A 180 27.25 -40.48 20.51
C VAL A 180 28.55 -41.30 20.54
N THR A 181 29.30 -41.25 19.43
CA THR A 181 30.77 -41.07 19.36
C THR A 181 31.13 -40.58 17.95
N GLY A 182 31.99 -39.55 17.88
CA GLY A 182 32.35 -38.88 16.64
C GLY A 182 33.44 -39.60 15.83
N THR A 183 33.71 -39.07 14.63
CA THR A 183 35.05 -38.68 14.16
C THR A 183 34.95 -38.10 12.75
N ALA A 184 35.65 -36.98 12.56
CA ALA A 184 35.75 -36.25 11.33
C ALA A 184 36.44 -37.06 10.22
N THR A 185 35.89 -37.02 9.02
CA THR A 185 36.63 -37.30 7.78
C THR A 185 36.56 -36.06 6.90
N VAL A 186 37.65 -35.29 6.94
CA VAL A 186 37.91 -34.17 6.02
C VAL A 186 38.31 -34.78 4.68
N ASN A 187 37.40 -34.78 3.71
CA ASN A 187 37.77 -34.96 2.31
C ASN A 187 37.97 -33.59 1.68
N THR A 188 39.23 -33.16 1.63
CA THR A 188 39.70 -32.07 0.78
C THR A 188 39.53 -32.47 -0.69
N PHE A 189 38.56 -31.86 -1.37
CA PHE A 189 38.60 -31.71 -2.83
C PHE A 189 38.90 -30.25 -3.15
N THR A 190 40.12 -30.02 -3.63
CA THR A 190 40.57 -28.77 -4.24
C THR A 190 40.00 -28.65 -5.65
N GLY A 191 39.22 -27.60 -5.92
CA GLY A 191 38.84 -27.23 -7.28
C GLY A 191 37.70 -26.22 -7.35
N GLY A 192 38.04 -24.94 -7.59
CA GLY A 192 37.10 -23.86 -7.92
C GLY A 192 36.95 -22.84 -6.80
N ARG A 193 37.77 -21.79 -6.82
CA ARG A 193 37.51 -20.56 -6.06
C ARG A 193 36.24 -19.92 -6.62
N ASP A 194 35.16 -19.99 -5.86
CA ASP A 194 34.12 -18.97 -5.90
C ASP A 194 34.56 -17.90 -4.90
N ASP A 195 34.74 -16.67 -5.38
CA ASP A 195 35.02 -15.52 -4.52
C ASP A 195 33.79 -15.31 -3.61
N SER A 196 33.89 -15.77 -2.36
CA SER A 196 32.89 -15.56 -1.32
C SER A 196 32.68 -14.06 -1.12
N LEU A 197 31.52 -13.56 -1.53
CA LEU A 197 31.14 -12.14 -1.51
C LEU A 197 31.17 -11.49 -0.11
N PHE A 198 31.32 -12.28 0.96
CA PHE A 198 31.67 -11.85 2.32
C PHE A 198 32.50 -12.96 3.00
N PRO A 199 33.47 -12.63 3.87
CA PRO A 199 34.00 -13.62 4.81
C PRO A 199 32.85 -14.18 5.66
N ASP A 200 32.80 -15.49 5.91
CA ASP A 200 31.72 -16.16 6.68
C ASP A 200 31.40 -15.46 8.03
N ALA A 201 32.38 -14.78 8.63
CA ALA A 201 32.22 -14.00 9.86
C ALA A 201 31.34 -12.74 9.69
N ASP A 202 31.41 -12.05 8.54
CA ASP A 202 30.61 -10.85 8.26
C ASP A 202 29.16 -11.21 7.94
N ASP A 203 28.93 -12.36 7.29
CA ASP A 203 27.59 -12.87 7.00
C ASP A 203 26.85 -13.27 8.28
N ALA A 204 27.50 -14.06 9.16
CA ALA A 204 26.92 -14.44 10.44
C ALA A 204 26.60 -13.22 11.34
N LYS A 205 27.43 -12.17 11.28
CA LYS A 205 27.18 -10.90 11.96
C LYS A 205 25.96 -10.18 11.41
N CYS A 206 25.80 -10.11 10.08
CA CYS A 206 24.62 -9.49 9.46
C CYS A 206 23.33 -10.22 9.84
N ILE A 207 23.32 -11.55 9.79
CA ILE A 207 22.16 -12.36 10.22
C ILE A 207 21.83 -12.10 11.69
N ALA A 208 22.84 -12.01 12.55
CA ALA A 208 22.65 -11.68 13.96
C ALA A 208 21.97 -10.32 14.14
N LEU A 209 22.43 -9.30 13.42
CA LEU A 209 21.86 -7.94 13.48
C LEU A 209 20.44 -7.88 12.92
N TYR A 210 20.12 -8.63 11.86
CA TYR A 210 18.75 -8.78 11.38
C TYR A 210 17.83 -9.32 12.48
N TYR A 211 18.24 -10.39 13.16
CA TYR A 211 17.44 -10.98 14.23
C TYR A 211 17.34 -10.09 15.48
N SER A 212 18.36 -9.29 15.76
CA SER A 212 18.40 -8.39 16.92
C SER A 212 17.58 -7.11 16.74
N HIS A 213 17.41 -6.61 15.50
CA HIS A 213 16.82 -5.29 15.29
C HIS A 213 15.63 -5.25 14.32
N PHE A 214 15.50 -6.22 13.41
CA PHE A 214 14.48 -6.16 12.35
C PHE A 214 13.44 -7.27 12.46
N HIS A 215 13.88 -8.47 12.81
CA HIS A 215 13.01 -9.65 12.82
C HIS A 215 11.83 -9.51 13.78
N GLU A 216 12.02 -8.92 14.95
CA GLU A 216 10.95 -8.77 15.95
C GLU A 216 9.78 -7.91 15.42
N ALA A 217 10.08 -6.86 14.66
CA ALA A 217 9.08 -6.00 14.02
C ALA A 217 8.40 -6.65 12.81
N HIS A 218 9.06 -7.64 12.20
CA HIS A 218 8.61 -8.34 10.99
C HIS A 218 8.91 -9.86 11.07
N PRO A 219 8.25 -10.61 11.99
CA PRO A 219 8.63 -11.97 12.36
C PRO A 219 8.11 -13.02 11.36
N VAL A 220 8.48 -12.87 10.10
CA VAL A 220 7.97 -13.71 8.99
C VAL A 220 8.78 -14.99 8.81
N LEU A 221 10.01 -15.05 9.32
CA LEU A 221 10.89 -16.22 9.27
C LEU A 221 10.80 -17.05 10.56
N VAL A 222 11.39 -18.25 10.57
CA VAL A 222 11.57 -19.02 11.81
C VAL A 222 12.55 -18.33 12.76
N CYS A 223 12.55 -18.72 14.03
CA CYS A 223 13.45 -18.15 15.02
C CYS A 223 14.93 -18.39 14.68
N ARG A 224 15.81 -17.53 15.23
CA ARG A 224 17.24 -17.51 14.90
C ARG A 224 17.92 -18.87 15.04
N THR A 225 17.57 -19.65 16.05
CA THR A 225 18.16 -20.96 16.33
C THR A 225 17.83 -22.00 15.26
N LEU A 226 16.74 -21.82 14.52
CA LEU A 226 16.28 -22.71 13.46
C LEU A 226 16.65 -22.21 12.06
N TYR A 227 17.15 -20.99 11.91
CA TYR A 227 17.43 -20.38 10.60
C TYR A 227 18.38 -21.23 9.74
N ALA A 228 19.53 -21.64 10.32
CA ALA A 228 20.54 -22.41 9.59
C ALA A 228 20.05 -23.83 9.24
N SER A 229 19.33 -24.49 10.15
CA SER A 229 18.82 -25.85 9.92
C SER A 229 17.60 -25.87 8.99
N HIS A 230 16.84 -24.77 8.90
CA HIS A 230 15.72 -24.65 7.98
C HIS A 230 16.17 -24.61 6.51
N GLY A 231 17.38 -24.09 6.23
CA GLY A 231 17.95 -24.10 4.88
C GLY A 231 17.20 -23.19 3.89
N TYR A 232 16.98 -21.93 4.27
CA TYR A 232 16.31 -20.96 3.40
C TYR A 232 17.01 -20.80 2.03
N PRO A 233 16.26 -20.56 0.93
CA PRO A 233 16.88 -20.35 -0.37
C PRO A 233 17.66 -19.03 -0.43
N GLN A 234 18.55 -18.92 -1.43
CA GLN A 234 19.55 -17.85 -1.53
C GLN A 234 18.95 -16.43 -1.50
N ASN A 235 17.78 -16.21 -2.09
CA ASN A 235 17.07 -14.93 -2.09
C ASN A 235 16.66 -14.47 -0.67
N VAL A 236 16.17 -15.38 0.17
CA VAL A 236 15.85 -15.10 1.58
C VAL A 236 17.14 -14.79 2.34
N HIS A 237 18.19 -15.59 2.11
CA HIS A 237 19.49 -15.34 2.74
C HIS A 237 20.07 -13.98 2.39
N LEU A 238 20.09 -13.64 1.10
CA LEU A 238 20.61 -12.35 0.63
C LEU A 238 19.81 -11.17 1.18
N VAL A 239 18.48 -11.25 1.31
CA VAL A 239 17.69 -10.14 1.89
C VAL A 239 17.93 -10.00 3.38
N VAL A 240 18.06 -11.10 4.12
CA VAL A 240 18.40 -11.10 5.55
C VAL A 240 19.77 -10.48 5.78
N THR A 241 20.79 -10.93 5.04
CA THR A 241 22.15 -10.37 5.11
C THR A 241 22.16 -8.90 4.69
N PHE A 242 21.41 -8.52 3.65
CA PHE A 242 21.33 -7.12 3.20
C PHE A 242 20.71 -6.19 4.24
N ILE A 243 19.64 -6.62 4.92
CA ILE A 243 19.03 -5.87 6.02
C ILE A 243 20.03 -5.77 7.19
N GLY A 244 20.66 -6.88 7.56
CA GLY A 244 21.70 -6.91 8.58
C GLY A 244 22.87 -5.96 8.31
N ALA A 245 23.29 -5.84 7.04
CA ALA A 245 24.34 -4.93 6.62
C ALA A 245 23.97 -3.45 6.83
N GLN A 246 22.67 -3.09 6.75
CA GLN A 246 22.21 -1.73 7.08
C GLN A 246 22.43 -1.40 8.55
N TYR A 247 22.21 -2.37 9.45
CA TYR A 247 22.50 -2.21 10.88
C TYR A 247 23.99 -2.24 11.19
N ALA A 248 24.78 -3.00 10.41
CA ALA A 248 26.22 -2.98 10.49
C ALA A 248 26.85 -1.68 9.95
N GLN A 249 26.05 -0.82 9.30
CA GLN A 249 26.48 0.35 8.54
C GLN A 249 27.53 0.01 7.46
N VAL A 250 27.39 -1.18 6.87
CA VAL A 250 28.26 -1.67 5.80
C VAL A 250 27.52 -1.51 4.47
N SER A 251 28.03 -0.63 3.60
CA SER A 251 27.52 -0.50 2.24
C SER A 251 28.24 -1.49 1.32
N SER A 252 27.48 -2.37 0.68
CA SER A 252 27.99 -3.29 -0.35
C SER A 252 27.11 -3.24 -1.58
N SER A 253 27.62 -2.59 -2.63
CA SER A 253 26.96 -2.55 -3.94
C SER A 253 26.89 -3.95 -4.56
N ALA A 254 27.87 -4.82 -4.29
CA ALA A 254 27.88 -6.20 -4.73
C ALA A 254 26.72 -7.00 -4.12
N LEU A 255 26.48 -6.86 -2.81
CA LEU A 255 25.34 -7.51 -2.14
C LEU A 255 24.00 -6.99 -2.66
N ALA A 256 23.86 -5.67 -2.82
CA ALA A 256 22.65 -5.07 -3.36
C ALA A 256 22.34 -5.56 -4.78
N ASN A 257 23.37 -5.68 -5.63
CA ASN A 257 23.24 -6.18 -6.99
C ASN A 257 22.91 -7.67 -7.02
N ALA A 258 23.56 -8.48 -6.19
CA ALA A 258 23.27 -9.91 -6.06
C ALA A 258 21.84 -10.16 -5.58
N LEU A 259 21.39 -9.41 -4.57
CA LEU A 259 20.01 -9.45 -4.08
C LEU A 259 19.02 -9.12 -5.20
N ARG A 260 19.21 -7.99 -5.89
CA ARG A 260 18.35 -7.59 -7.01
C ARG A 260 18.32 -8.66 -8.11
N ALA A 261 19.48 -9.23 -8.46
CA ALA A 261 19.58 -10.30 -9.45
C ALA A 261 18.84 -11.57 -9.03
N SER A 262 18.84 -11.90 -7.73
CA SER A 262 18.15 -13.08 -7.19
C SER A 262 16.62 -12.93 -7.12
N MET A 263 16.09 -11.70 -7.08
CA MET A 263 14.65 -11.46 -6.90
C MET A 263 13.83 -11.68 -8.17
N ASN A 264 14.41 -11.51 -9.37
CA ASN A 264 13.68 -11.73 -10.62
C ASN A 264 13.39 -13.22 -10.91
N PRO A 265 14.37 -14.15 -10.86
CA PRO A 265 14.17 -15.57 -11.12
C PRO A 265 13.53 -16.33 -9.92
N ILE A 266 12.81 -15.63 -9.04
CA ILE A 266 12.23 -16.22 -7.83
C ILE A 266 11.24 -17.33 -8.21
N ASP A 267 11.21 -18.39 -7.41
CA ASP A 267 10.22 -19.45 -7.58
C ASP A 267 8.85 -18.99 -7.06
N GLU A 268 7.94 -18.65 -7.97
CA GLU A 268 6.60 -18.14 -7.64
C GLU A 268 5.64 -19.20 -7.07
N THR A 269 6.14 -20.40 -6.76
CA THR A 269 5.38 -21.47 -6.11
C THR A 269 5.72 -21.67 -4.63
N GLN A 270 6.72 -20.95 -4.11
CA GLN A 270 7.22 -21.15 -2.74
C GLN A 270 6.77 -20.07 -1.75
N ALA A 271 6.47 -20.49 -0.52
CA ALA A 271 6.19 -19.57 0.59
C ALA A 271 7.40 -18.68 0.93
N SER A 272 8.62 -19.21 0.81
CA SER A 272 9.87 -18.46 1.02
C SER A 272 10.05 -17.31 0.03
N SER A 273 9.47 -17.40 -1.16
CA SER A 273 9.47 -16.31 -2.15
C SER A 273 8.62 -15.12 -1.69
N VAL A 274 7.48 -15.39 -1.06
CA VAL A 274 6.65 -14.35 -0.42
C VAL A 274 7.42 -13.69 0.72
N GLN A 275 8.10 -14.47 1.56
CA GLN A 275 8.92 -13.96 2.67
C GLN A 275 10.05 -13.06 2.17
N ALA A 276 10.79 -13.49 1.14
CA ALA A 276 11.87 -12.70 0.55
C ALA A 276 11.37 -11.37 -0.03
N LEU A 277 10.30 -11.41 -0.83
CA LEU A 277 9.72 -10.21 -1.45
C LEU A 277 9.13 -9.24 -0.42
N LEU A 278 8.52 -9.75 0.65
CA LEU A 278 7.96 -8.92 1.71
C LEU A 278 9.06 -8.22 2.51
N LEU A 279 10.11 -8.93 2.92
CA LEU A 279 11.27 -8.30 3.57
C LEU A 279 11.94 -7.29 2.65
N TYR A 280 12.04 -7.62 1.35
CA TYR A 280 12.64 -6.72 0.37
C TYR A 280 11.80 -5.45 0.15
N THR A 281 10.47 -5.58 0.12
CA THR A 281 9.52 -4.46 0.07
C THR A 281 9.77 -3.47 1.21
N ILE A 282 9.86 -3.97 2.45
CA ILE A 282 10.01 -3.13 3.63
C ILE A 282 11.34 -2.37 3.58
N VAL A 283 12.44 -3.03 3.24
CA VAL A 283 13.74 -2.35 3.15
C VAL A 283 13.83 -1.41 1.94
N LEU A 284 13.20 -1.73 0.80
CA LEU A 284 13.11 -0.80 -0.34
C LEU A 284 12.32 0.45 0.04
N HIS A 285 11.22 0.31 0.77
CA HIS A 285 10.48 1.45 1.33
C HIS A 285 11.35 2.29 2.27
N ALA A 286 12.09 1.65 3.18
CA ALA A 286 13.00 2.34 4.11
C ALA A 286 14.13 3.10 3.38
N LEU A 287 14.59 2.57 2.24
CA LEU A 287 15.56 3.19 1.36
C LEU A 287 14.95 4.19 0.37
N HIS A 288 13.66 4.52 0.51
CA HIS A 288 12.93 5.46 -0.34
C HIS A 288 12.89 5.06 -1.83
N ARG A 289 12.85 3.76 -2.11
CA ARG A 289 12.69 3.18 -3.46
C ARG A 289 11.25 2.73 -3.68
N THR A 290 10.32 3.68 -3.58
CA THR A 290 8.87 3.46 -3.48
C THR A 290 8.30 2.60 -4.62
N ASN A 291 8.59 2.94 -5.88
CA ASN A 291 8.07 2.20 -7.03
C ASN A 291 8.48 0.72 -7.00
N GLU A 292 9.75 0.45 -6.68
CA GLU A 292 10.25 -0.92 -6.60
C GLU A 292 9.68 -1.69 -5.40
N ALA A 293 9.46 -1.00 -4.28
CA ALA A 293 8.82 -1.58 -3.11
C ALA A 293 7.39 -2.01 -3.47
N GLU A 294 6.64 -1.19 -4.19
CA GLU A 294 5.28 -1.50 -4.62
C GLU A 294 5.21 -2.65 -5.62
N ASP A 295 6.13 -2.70 -6.59
CA ASP A 295 6.23 -3.81 -7.54
C ASP A 295 6.49 -5.13 -6.78
N CYS A 296 7.41 -5.11 -5.80
CA CYS A 296 7.69 -6.27 -4.96
C CYS A 296 6.48 -6.67 -4.11
N LEU A 297 5.77 -5.71 -3.52
CA LEU A 297 4.59 -5.94 -2.69
C LEU A 297 3.45 -6.56 -3.51
N GLY A 298 3.15 -6.00 -4.67
CA GLY A 298 2.14 -6.51 -5.59
C GLY A 298 2.46 -7.93 -6.07
N ARG A 299 3.74 -8.20 -6.35
CA ARG A 299 4.21 -9.55 -6.70
C ARG A 299 4.08 -10.53 -5.52
N ALA A 300 4.46 -10.13 -4.31
CA ALA A 300 4.28 -10.94 -3.11
C ALA A 300 2.81 -11.29 -2.87
N ALA A 301 1.90 -10.32 -2.98
CA ALA A 301 0.45 -10.52 -2.86
C ALA A 301 -0.12 -11.44 -3.95
N LYS A 302 0.40 -11.35 -5.18
CA LYS A 302 0.02 -12.25 -6.27
C LYS A 302 0.45 -13.70 -5.97
N ILE A 303 1.72 -13.89 -5.57
CA ILE A 303 2.27 -15.23 -5.25
C ILE A 303 1.54 -15.84 -4.05
N ALA A 304 1.37 -15.08 -2.97
CA ALA A 304 0.69 -15.56 -1.76
C ALA A 304 -0.73 -16.06 -2.04
N ARG A 305 -1.49 -15.36 -2.89
CA ARG A 305 -2.81 -15.82 -3.35
C ARG A 305 -2.72 -17.03 -4.26
N HIS A 306 -1.77 -17.05 -5.18
CA HIS A 306 -1.58 -18.15 -6.13
C HIS A 306 -1.32 -19.48 -5.44
N ILE A 307 -0.48 -19.48 -4.39
CA ILE A 307 -0.15 -20.68 -3.61
C ILE A 307 -1.20 -21.00 -2.53
N GLY A 308 -2.22 -20.14 -2.37
CA GLY A 308 -3.29 -20.34 -1.40
C GLY A 308 -2.91 -20.00 0.05
N MET A 309 -1.93 -19.13 0.28
CA MET A 309 -1.45 -18.76 1.63
C MET A 309 -2.54 -18.12 2.52
N ASN A 310 -3.62 -17.61 1.92
CA ASN A 310 -4.80 -17.09 2.61
C ASN A 310 -5.77 -18.17 3.12
N ASP A 311 -5.58 -19.43 2.73
CA ASP A 311 -6.39 -20.55 3.19
C ASP A 311 -6.01 -20.95 4.64
N PRO A 312 -6.97 -21.13 5.55
CA PRO A 312 -6.72 -21.63 6.91
C PRO A 312 -5.88 -22.91 7.00
N ALA A 313 -5.96 -23.80 6.01
CA ALA A 313 -5.27 -25.08 5.97
C ALA A 313 -3.88 -25.01 5.32
N PHE A 314 -3.51 -23.88 4.69
CA PHE A 314 -2.24 -23.76 3.95
C PHE A 314 -1.03 -24.07 4.82
N ALA A 315 -0.95 -23.43 6.00
CA ALA A 315 0.18 -23.56 6.89
C ALA A 315 0.41 -25.02 7.31
N SER A 316 -0.64 -25.69 7.81
CA SER A 316 -0.57 -27.09 8.26
C SER A 316 -0.26 -28.07 7.13
N ASN A 317 -0.78 -27.82 5.92
CA ASN A 317 -0.58 -28.72 4.78
C ASN A 317 0.84 -28.59 4.19
N THR A 318 1.44 -27.40 4.27
CA THR A 318 2.70 -27.09 3.57
C THR A 318 3.92 -27.22 4.48
N ALA A 319 3.78 -27.03 5.80
CA ALA A 319 4.89 -27.03 6.73
C ALA A 319 5.45 -28.41 7.09
N GLY A 320 4.88 -29.50 6.56
CA GLY A 320 5.33 -30.87 6.83
C GLY A 320 5.24 -31.27 8.30
N GLY A 321 4.29 -30.70 9.05
CA GLY A 321 4.11 -30.94 10.49
C GLY A 321 5.06 -30.16 11.41
N ASN A 322 5.87 -29.23 10.87
CA ASN A 322 6.73 -28.36 11.68
C ASN A 322 5.96 -27.11 12.14
N LEU A 323 5.60 -27.08 13.43
CA LEU A 323 4.79 -26.00 14.03
C LEU A 323 5.43 -24.60 13.90
N GLU A 324 6.76 -24.51 13.93
CA GLU A 324 7.48 -23.24 13.79
C GLU A 324 7.39 -22.69 12.36
N VAL A 325 7.43 -23.60 11.38
CA VAL A 325 7.25 -23.24 9.96
C VAL A 325 5.80 -22.88 9.68
N GLU A 326 4.83 -23.61 10.25
CA GLU A 326 3.41 -23.23 10.16
C GLU A 326 3.17 -21.81 10.69
N GLU A 327 3.76 -21.50 11.85
CA GLU A 327 3.63 -20.18 12.46
C GLU A 327 4.31 -19.10 11.63
N SER A 328 5.49 -19.37 11.08
CA SER A 328 6.17 -18.49 10.12
C SER A 328 5.30 -18.19 8.90
N TYR A 329 4.59 -19.18 8.34
CA TYR A 329 3.66 -18.96 7.21
C TYR A 329 2.43 -18.13 7.61
N ARG A 330 1.83 -18.37 8.79
CA ARG A 330 0.73 -17.53 9.29
C ARG A 330 1.18 -16.08 9.47
N ARG A 331 2.35 -15.85 10.08
CA ARG A 331 2.92 -14.51 10.26
C ARG A 331 3.25 -13.85 8.93
N THR A 332 3.75 -14.60 7.95
CA THR A 332 4.03 -14.10 6.59
C THR A 332 2.77 -13.53 5.94
N TRP A 333 1.65 -14.25 5.98
CA TRP A 333 0.38 -13.75 5.45
C TRP A 333 -0.08 -12.48 6.15
N TRP A 334 -0.11 -12.48 7.48
CA TRP A 334 -0.65 -11.35 8.23
C TRP A 334 0.24 -10.10 8.17
N GLU A 335 1.56 -10.29 8.03
CA GLU A 335 2.50 -9.20 7.78
C GLU A 335 2.34 -8.63 6.37
N LEU A 336 2.16 -9.49 5.36
CA LEU A 336 1.84 -9.09 3.99
C LEU A 336 0.53 -8.31 3.93
N HIS A 337 -0.52 -8.83 4.57
CA HIS A 337 -1.84 -8.20 4.64
C HIS A 337 -1.79 -6.83 5.30
N THR A 338 -1.09 -6.72 6.43
CA THR A 338 -0.91 -5.45 7.15
C THR A 338 -0.11 -4.46 6.32
N THR A 339 0.96 -4.90 5.65
CA THR A 339 1.80 -4.07 4.79
C THR A 339 1.03 -3.55 3.57
N ASP A 340 0.29 -4.43 2.88
CA ASP A 340 -0.55 -4.07 1.73
C ASP A 340 -1.60 -3.02 2.09
N ILE A 341 -2.30 -3.19 3.22
CA ILE A 341 -3.25 -2.18 3.71
C ILE A 341 -2.56 -0.87 4.06
N TYR A 342 -1.45 -0.93 4.81
CA TYR A 342 -0.78 0.27 5.29
C TYR A 342 -0.19 1.09 4.14
N VAL A 343 0.48 0.44 3.18
CA VAL A 343 1.00 1.09 1.97
C VAL A 343 -0.13 1.63 1.10
N ALA A 344 -1.21 0.87 0.90
CA ALA A 344 -2.38 1.37 0.19
C ALA A 344 -2.99 2.61 0.87
N ALA A 345 -3.02 2.63 2.20
CA ALA A 345 -3.45 3.79 2.94
C ALA A 345 -2.55 4.97 2.68
N LEU A 346 -1.23 4.80 2.84
CA LEU A 346 -0.24 5.86 2.65
C LEU A 346 -0.34 6.52 1.27
N HIS A 347 -0.62 5.74 0.22
CA HIS A 347 -0.81 6.21 -1.15
C HIS A 347 -2.25 6.58 -1.51
N ARG A 348 -3.18 6.55 -0.55
CA ARG A 348 -4.61 6.79 -0.75
C ARG A 348 -5.23 5.97 -1.89
N ARG A 349 -4.80 4.71 -2.02
CA ARG A 349 -5.31 3.80 -3.04
C ARG A 349 -6.64 3.19 -2.62
N VAL A 350 -7.50 2.98 -3.60
CA VAL A 350 -8.77 2.28 -3.41
C VAL A 350 -8.49 0.78 -3.40
N ALA A 351 -8.81 0.14 -2.28
CA ALA A 351 -8.80 -1.30 -2.04
C ALA A 351 -7.42 -2.03 -2.07
N PRO A 352 -6.90 -2.44 -0.90
CA PRO A 352 -5.75 -3.34 -0.82
C PRO A 352 -6.09 -4.74 -1.34
N SER A 353 -5.20 -5.32 -2.13
CA SER A 353 -5.41 -6.58 -2.86
C SER A 353 -5.70 -7.79 -1.95
N THR A 354 -5.14 -7.77 -0.75
CA THR A 354 -5.29 -8.83 0.27
C THR A 354 -6.57 -8.68 1.09
N ALA A 355 -7.17 -7.48 1.15
CA ALA A 355 -8.35 -7.21 1.97
C ALA A 355 -9.68 -7.63 1.32
N LEU A 356 -9.69 -7.82 0.00
CA LEU A 356 -10.87 -8.24 -0.76
C LEU A 356 -11.10 -9.76 -0.76
N LEU A 357 -10.28 -10.53 -0.03
CA LEU A 357 -10.33 -11.98 -0.05
C LEU A 357 -11.40 -12.53 0.89
N ARG A 358 -12.06 -13.60 0.44
CA ARG A 358 -13.13 -14.28 1.19
C ARG A 358 -12.63 -15.10 2.37
N THR A 359 -11.43 -15.66 2.25
CA THR A 359 -10.82 -16.52 3.26
C THR A 359 -9.57 -15.85 3.83
N MET A 360 -9.39 -16.00 5.14
CA MET A 360 -8.23 -15.54 5.90
C MET A 360 -7.66 -16.74 6.68
N PRO A 361 -6.34 -16.82 6.84
CA PRO A 361 -5.73 -17.91 7.59
C PRO A 361 -6.00 -17.75 9.09
N GLN A 362 -5.60 -18.76 9.85
CA GLN A 362 -5.61 -18.69 11.31
C GLN A 362 -4.73 -17.52 11.81
N LEU A 363 -5.11 -16.95 12.95
CA LEU A 363 -4.36 -15.86 13.57
C LEU A 363 -3.02 -16.35 14.12
N PRO A 364 -1.98 -15.49 14.20
CA PRO A 364 -0.70 -15.84 14.80
C PRO A 364 -0.85 -16.26 16.26
N GLY A 365 -0.10 -17.27 16.67
CA GLY A 365 -0.12 -17.81 18.03
C GLY A 365 0.63 -16.97 19.05
N LEU A 366 0.43 -17.32 20.32
CA LEU A 366 1.36 -16.92 21.38
C LEU A 366 2.70 -17.64 21.14
N SER A 367 3.81 -17.03 21.55
CA SER A 367 5.15 -17.60 21.33
C SER A 367 5.22 -19.07 21.78
N GLY A 368 5.66 -19.95 20.87
CA GLY A 368 5.77 -21.40 21.11
C GLY A 368 4.45 -22.18 21.15
N GLN A 369 3.32 -21.57 20.75
CA GLN A 369 2.01 -22.24 20.73
C GLN A 369 1.41 -22.22 19.32
N SER A 370 0.90 -23.36 18.86
CA SER A 370 0.10 -23.42 17.64
C SER A 370 -1.24 -22.73 17.85
N SER A 371 -1.62 -21.85 16.92
CA SER A 371 -2.90 -21.14 16.98
C SER A 371 -3.93 -21.83 16.11
N ASN A 372 -5.00 -22.29 16.74
CA ASN A 372 -6.22 -22.72 16.05
C ASN A 372 -7.30 -21.61 16.05
N ARG A 373 -6.91 -20.35 16.32
CA ARG A 373 -7.85 -19.23 16.45
C ARG A 373 -8.15 -18.61 15.09
N SER A 374 -9.43 -18.45 14.79
CA SER A 374 -9.89 -17.75 13.60
C SER A 374 -10.01 -16.24 13.87
N LEU A 375 -9.92 -15.44 12.81
CA LEU A 375 -10.21 -14.02 12.86
C LEU A 375 -11.59 -13.71 13.48
N GLN A 376 -12.61 -14.47 13.09
CA GLN A 376 -13.97 -14.33 13.63
C GLN A 376 -14.03 -14.59 15.15
N SER A 377 -13.27 -15.57 15.65
CA SER A 377 -13.22 -15.83 17.10
C SER A 377 -12.61 -14.68 17.88
N PHE A 378 -11.65 -13.97 17.29
CA PHE A 378 -11.04 -12.77 17.87
C PHE A 378 -11.96 -11.55 17.80
N GLU A 379 -12.66 -11.34 16.69
CA GLU A 379 -13.64 -10.24 16.56
C GLU A 379 -14.78 -10.41 17.58
N ASN A 380 -15.24 -11.65 17.79
CA ASN A 380 -16.30 -11.95 18.77
C ASN A 380 -15.85 -11.90 20.24
N ARG A 381 -14.55 -11.70 20.52
CA ARG A 381 -13.98 -11.76 21.88
C ARG A 381 -14.68 -10.81 22.86
N VAL A 382 -15.13 -9.66 22.38
CA VAL A 382 -15.76 -8.61 23.20
C VAL A 382 -17.15 -9.02 23.71
N PHE A 383 -17.78 -10.01 23.07
CA PHE A 383 -19.09 -10.54 23.44
C PHE A 383 -19.00 -11.86 24.24
N ALA A 384 -17.79 -12.35 24.52
CA ALA A 384 -17.61 -13.60 25.23
C ALA A 384 -18.01 -13.45 26.71
N LEU A 385 -18.95 -14.30 27.16
CA LEU A 385 -19.42 -14.34 28.56
C LEU A 385 -18.46 -15.11 29.51
N GLY A 386 -17.41 -15.73 28.96
CA GLY A 386 -16.43 -16.53 29.69
C GLY A 386 -15.20 -15.74 30.16
N PRO A 387 -14.21 -16.41 30.78
CA PRO A 387 -12.95 -15.78 31.13
C PRO A 387 -12.26 -15.19 29.89
N ARG A 388 -11.57 -14.06 30.06
CA ARG A 388 -10.86 -13.38 28.97
C ARG A 388 -9.84 -14.33 28.35
N VAL A 389 -10.07 -14.66 27.07
CA VAL A 389 -9.11 -15.42 26.26
C VAL A 389 -7.95 -14.49 25.90
N GLN A 390 -6.73 -14.95 26.14
CA GLN A 390 -5.53 -14.22 25.73
C GLN A 390 -5.28 -14.45 24.23
N TYR A 391 -4.90 -13.37 23.56
CA TYR A 391 -4.50 -13.37 22.15
C TYR A 391 -3.12 -12.73 22.02
N SER A 392 -2.37 -13.12 20.99
CA SER A 392 -1.07 -12.53 20.71
C SER A 392 -1.21 -11.04 20.35
N SER A 393 -0.17 -10.26 20.64
CA SER A 393 -0.11 -8.84 20.30
C SER A 393 -0.28 -8.58 18.80
N ALA A 394 0.16 -9.53 17.96
CA ALA A 394 -0.05 -9.52 16.52
C ALA A 394 -1.54 -9.49 16.13
N CYS A 395 -2.45 -10.11 16.90
CA CYS A 395 -3.89 -10.04 16.62
C CYS A 395 -4.42 -8.61 16.69
N TYR A 396 -3.95 -7.81 17.65
CA TYR A 396 -4.37 -6.41 17.78
C TYR A 396 -3.78 -5.54 16.68
N LYS A 397 -2.55 -5.84 16.21
CA LYS A 397 -1.96 -5.23 15.00
C LYS A 397 -2.81 -5.49 13.75
N ILE A 398 -3.25 -6.74 13.58
CA ILE A 398 -4.14 -7.15 12.48
C ILE A 398 -5.49 -6.42 12.53
N GLU A 399 -6.08 -6.28 13.72
CA GLU A 399 -7.34 -5.54 13.87
C GLU A 399 -7.18 -4.05 13.56
N ALA A 400 -6.10 -3.42 14.03
CA ALA A 400 -5.79 -2.04 13.72
C ALA A 400 -5.61 -1.80 12.21
N SER A 401 -4.90 -2.70 11.50
CA SER A 401 -4.76 -2.61 10.04
C SER A 401 -6.10 -2.81 9.32
N ARG A 402 -6.95 -3.74 9.77
CA ARG A 402 -8.30 -3.92 9.22
C ARG A 402 -9.19 -2.69 9.42
N ILE A 403 -9.04 -1.95 10.53
CA ILE A 403 -9.73 -0.67 10.72
C ILE A 403 -9.25 0.37 9.67
N ILE A 404 -7.95 0.43 9.37
CA ILE A 404 -7.43 1.26 8.26
C ILE A 404 -8.07 0.84 6.93
N SER A 405 -8.20 -0.46 6.66
CA SER A 405 -8.84 -0.95 5.43
C SER A 405 -10.30 -0.47 5.29
N ARG A 406 -11.03 -0.33 6.41
CA ARG A 406 -12.39 0.23 6.39
C ARG A 406 -12.39 1.72 6.02
N ILE A 407 -11.38 2.48 6.42
CA ILE A 407 -11.21 3.89 6.01
C ILE A 407 -11.00 3.98 4.50
N LEU A 408 -10.17 3.09 3.92
CA LEU A 408 -9.91 3.07 2.47
C LEU A 408 -11.13 2.67 1.63
N SER A 409 -12.14 2.07 2.26
CA SER A 409 -13.39 1.67 1.60
C SER A 409 -14.47 2.76 1.67
N LEU A 410 -14.19 3.90 2.31
CA LEU A 410 -15.11 5.04 2.35
C LEU A 410 -15.13 5.72 0.96
N ASP A 411 -16.29 5.79 0.32
CA ASP A 411 -16.47 6.43 -0.99
C ASP A 411 -16.15 7.93 -0.92
N PRO A 412 -15.20 8.46 -1.72
CA PRO A 412 -14.88 9.88 -1.73
C PRO A 412 -15.81 10.75 -2.61
N THR A 413 -16.69 10.16 -3.43
CA THR A 413 -17.30 10.81 -4.61
C THR A 413 -18.85 10.80 -4.63
N HIS A 414 -19.48 11.11 -3.51
CA HIS A 414 -20.94 11.27 -3.28
C HIS A 414 -21.58 10.08 -2.55
N THR A 415 -22.05 10.36 -1.32
CA THR A 415 -22.71 9.46 -0.34
C THR A 415 -21.81 8.59 0.55
N THR A 416 -20.63 9.05 0.99
CA THR A 416 -20.20 8.59 2.33
C THR A 416 -21.27 9.05 3.31
N HIS A 417 -22.11 8.14 3.79
CA HIS A 417 -23.05 8.51 4.84
C HIS A 417 -22.23 8.86 6.08
N ILE A 418 -22.64 9.91 6.80
CA ILE A 418 -22.06 10.28 8.10
C ILE A 418 -21.97 9.04 9.02
N SER A 419 -22.93 8.11 8.91
CA SER A 419 -22.96 6.85 9.64
C SER A 419 -21.76 5.93 9.35
N ASP A 420 -21.18 5.93 8.14
CA ASP A 420 -20.03 5.08 7.81
C ASP A 420 -18.75 5.61 8.45
N VAL A 421 -18.58 6.94 8.43
CA VAL A 421 -17.50 7.64 9.13
C VAL A 421 -17.61 7.40 10.64
N GLU A 422 -18.81 7.56 11.20
CA GLU A 422 -19.08 7.27 12.62
C GLU A 422 -18.84 5.80 12.96
N ALA A 423 -19.22 4.85 12.09
CA ALA A 423 -18.99 3.43 12.32
C ALA A 423 -17.49 3.07 12.37
N VAL A 424 -16.66 3.76 11.60
CA VAL A 424 -15.20 3.58 11.66
C VAL A 424 -14.60 4.29 12.88
N ASP A 425 -15.07 5.49 13.20
CA ASP A 425 -14.68 6.22 14.42
C ASP A 425 -15.02 5.44 15.69
N HIS A 426 -16.20 4.83 15.74
CA HIS A 426 -16.60 3.90 16.81
C HIS A 426 -15.69 2.67 16.87
N ALA A 427 -15.20 2.16 15.74
CA ALA A 427 -14.28 1.04 15.73
C ALA A 427 -12.90 1.44 16.30
N ILE A 428 -12.41 2.63 15.96
CA ILE A 428 -11.18 3.20 16.53
C ILE A 428 -11.32 3.38 18.05
N ALA A 429 -12.42 3.97 18.50
CA ALA A 429 -12.70 4.17 19.92
C ALA A 429 -12.84 2.82 20.66
N SER A 430 -13.58 1.88 20.09
CA SER A 430 -13.79 0.54 20.68
C SER A 430 -12.48 -0.24 20.79
N TRP A 431 -11.61 -0.16 19.78
CA TRP A 431 -10.28 -0.79 19.83
C TRP A 431 -9.48 -0.29 21.03
N LYS A 432 -9.49 1.03 21.30
CA LYS A 432 -8.79 1.62 22.44
C LYS A 432 -9.38 1.23 23.81
N LEU A 433 -10.68 0.91 23.86
CA LEU A 433 -11.38 0.54 25.10
C LEU A 433 -11.24 -0.95 25.45
N TYR A 434 -11.31 -1.82 24.44
CA TYR A 434 -11.27 -3.28 24.63
C TYR A 434 -9.90 -3.89 24.33
N GLY A 435 -9.03 -3.14 23.66
CA GLY A 435 -7.66 -3.52 23.41
C GLY A 435 -6.76 -3.39 24.65
N PRO A 436 -5.57 -3.99 24.61
CA PRO A 436 -4.48 -3.71 25.55
C PRO A 436 -4.17 -2.22 25.58
N SER A 437 -3.85 -1.68 26.77
CA SER A 437 -3.53 -0.26 26.92
C SER A 437 -2.11 0.03 26.47
N GLU A 438 -1.81 1.28 26.11
CA GLU A 438 -0.47 1.70 25.67
C GLU A 438 0.60 1.43 26.72
N GLN A 439 0.26 1.50 28.01
CA GLN A 439 1.18 1.18 29.10
C GLN A 439 1.61 -0.29 29.11
N THR A 440 0.84 -1.18 28.48
CA THR A 440 1.20 -2.60 28.35
C THR A 440 2.17 -2.87 27.21
N CYS A 441 2.53 -1.86 26.41
CA CYS A 441 3.62 -1.96 25.44
C CYS A 441 4.97 -2.18 26.12
N VAL A 442 5.15 -1.68 27.35
CA VAL A 442 6.39 -1.83 28.12
C VAL A 442 6.14 -2.84 29.22
N ASP A 443 6.94 -3.89 29.29
CA ASP A 443 6.84 -4.88 30.35
C ASP A 443 7.52 -4.42 31.65
N ASN A 444 7.46 -5.26 32.69
CA ASN A 444 8.06 -4.94 33.99
C ASN A 444 9.61 -4.87 33.95
N HIS A 445 10.23 -5.32 32.87
CA HIS A 445 11.67 -5.30 32.64
C HIS A 445 12.10 -4.08 31.80
N GLY A 446 11.13 -3.31 31.27
CA GLY A 446 11.38 -2.18 30.39
C GLY A 446 11.48 -2.58 28.92
N ASP A 447 11.26 -3.85 28.59
CA ASP A 447 11.27 -4.33 27.21
C ASP A 447 9.94 -3.97 26.54
N VAL A 448 10.00 -3.60 25.27
CA VAL A 448 8.82 -3.18 24.51
C VAL A 448 8.30 -4.31 23.63
N ASP A 449 7.02 -4.65 23.79
CA ASP A 449 6.31 -5.51 22.85
C ASP A 449 6.14 -4.78 21.51
N VAL A 450 7.03 -5.10 20.56
CA VAL A 450 7.11 -4.43 19.27
C VAL A 450 5.82 -4.61 18.44
N SER A 451 5.14 -5.76 18.55
CA SER A 451 3.88 -6.01 17.84
C SER A 451 2.74 -5.16 18.41
N LEU A 452 2.71 -5.01 19.73
CA LEU A 452 1.72 -4.17 20.40
C LEU A 452 1.99 -2.68 20.17
N PHE A 453 3.25 -2.27 20.17
CA PHE A 453 3.66 -0.93 19.75
C PHE A 453 3.18 -0.64 18.32
N GLN A 454 3.38 -1.59 17.40
CA GLN A 454 2.89 -1.49 16.02
C GLN A 454 1.38 -1.33 15.95
N ALA A 455 0.63 -2.09 16.76
CA ALA A 455 -0.82 -1.98 16.82
C ALA A 455 -1.27 -0.57 17.27
N HIS A 456 -0.61 -0.01 18.28
CA HIS A 456 -0.91 1.33 18.78
C HIS A 456 -0.61 2.42 17.75
N TYR A 457 0.56 2.43 17.10
CA TYR A 457 0.78 3.49 16.09
C TYR A 457 -0.15 3.31 14.87
N LEU A 458 -0.50 2.08 14.48
CA LEU A 458 -1.45 1.85 13.39
C LEU A 458 -2.84 2.40 13.72
N ILE A 459 -3.34 2.22 14.95
CA ILE A 459 -4.65 2.80 15.32
C ILE A 459 -4.60 4.33 15.38
N LEU A 460 -3.44 4.92 15.72
CA LEU A 460 -3.23 6.36 15.64
C LEU A 460 -3.19 6.85 14.19
N CYS A 461 -2.52 6.11 13.29
CA CYS A 461 -2.58 6.37 11.86
C CYS A 461 -4.01 6.29 11.33
N ALA A 462 -4.80 5.28 11.74
CA ALA A 462 -6.22 5.18 11.40
C ALA A 462 -7.01 6.43 11.83
N SER A 463 -6.78 6.92 13.05
CA SER A 463 -7.38 8.15 13.56
C SER A 463 -6.98 9.37 12.70
N ILE A 464 -5.70 9.48 12.33
CA ILE A 464 -5.24 10.58 11.46
C ILE A 464 -5.88 10.47 10.06
N PHE A 465 -5.86 9.30 9.43
CA PHE A 465 -6.45 9.07 8.10
C PHE A 465 -7.95 9.37 8.05
N LEU A 466 -8.69 9.06 9.13
CA LEU A 466 -10.11 9.35 9.20
C LEU A 466 -10.40 10.83 9.47
N HIS A 467 -9.73 11.42 10.48
CA HIS A 467 -10.10 12.73 11.00
C HIS A 467 -9.37 13.90 10.33
N PHE A 468 -8.09 13.77 9.96
CA PHE A 468 -7.34 14.89 9.40
C PHE A 468 -7.96 15.44 8.10
N PRO A 469 -8.37 14.62 7.11
CA PRO A 469 -9.03 15.14 5.90
C PRO A 469 -10.41 15.79 6.14
N ARG A 470 -11.02 15.56 7.31
CA ARG A 470 -12.35 16.08 7.71
C ARG A 470 -12.25 17.19 8.76
N SER A 471 -11.03 17.58 9.11
CA SER A 471 -10.75 18.59 10.12
C SER A 471 -10.77 20.00 9.52
N ALA A 472 -10.76 21.01 10.39
CA ALA A 472 -10.53 22.39 10.02
C ALA A 472 -9.02 22.73 9.87
N LEU A 473 -8.13 21.72 9.93
CA LEU A 473 -6.70 21.92 9.73
C LEU A 473 -6.38 22.06 8.23
N PRO A 474 -5.36 22.85 7.86
CA PRO A 474 -4.98 22.98 6.47
C PRO A 474 -4.61 21.62 5.86
N PRO A 475 -5.12 21.28 4.66
CA PRO A 475 -4.93 19.97 4.02
C PRO A 475 -3.51 19.77 3.48
N ARG A 476 -2.70 20.84 3.43
CA ARG A 476 -1.31 20.85 3.00
C ARG A 476 -0.45 21.48 4.07
N VAL A 477 0.82 21.13 4.04
CA VAL A 477 1.80 21.90 4.78
C VAL A 477 1.98 23.27 4.11
N PRO A 478 1.77 24.36 4.86
CA PRO A 478 1.75 25.68 4.27
C PRO A 478 3.16 26.28 4.11
N SER A 479 3.39 26.94 2.98
CA SER A 479 4.46 27.94 2.83
C SER A 479 4.07 29.26 3.50
N ALA A 480 5.00 30.22 3.59
CA ALA A 480 4.73 31.54 4.20
C ALA A 480 3.49 32.25 3.59
N GLY A 481 3.26 32.11 2.27
CA GLY A 481 2.07 32.65 1.60
C GLY A 481 0.78 31.85 1.89
N ASP A 482 0.91 30.54 2.11
CA ASP A 482 -0.22 29.67 2.41
C ASP A 482 -0.71 29.81 3.86
N ILE A 483 0.16 30.19 4.81
CA ILE A 483 -0.23 30.36 6.23
C ILE A 483 -1.35 31.41 6.36
N ALA A 484 -1.26 32.50 5.59
CA ALA A 484 -2.28 33.53 5.54
C ALA A 484 -3.61 32.99 4.96
N CYS A 485 -3.54 32.22 3.88
CA CYS A 485 -4.71 31.66 3.18
C CYS A 485 -5.37 30.51 3.96
N ALA A 486 -4.58 29.64 4.57
CA ALA A 486 -5.01 28.52 5.41
C ALA A 486 -5.83 29.01 6.62
N ARG A 487 -5.45 30.15 7.20
CA ARG A 487 -6.19 30.78 8.29
C ARG A 487 -7.55 31.29 7.85
N ALA A 488 -7.65 31.90 6.67
CA ALA A 488 -8.92 32.32 6.10
C ALA A 488 -9.84 31.10 5.81
N GLN A 489 -9.28 30.01 5.29
CA GLN A 489 -9.98 28.73 5.09
C GLN A 489 -10.47 28.09 6.41
N ALA A 490 -9.67 28.12 7.47
CA ALA A 490 -10.04 27.58 8.78
C ALA A 490 -11.25 28.30 9.40
N VAL A 491 -11.43 29.61 9.13
CA VAL A 491 -12.59 30.39 9.58
C VAL A 491 -13.88 29.96 8.85
N GLU A 492 -13.80 29.53 7.59
CA GLU A 492 -14.96 29.10 6.79
C GLU A 492 -15.39 27.64 7.06
N ILE A 493 -14.49 26.74 7.54
CA ILE A 493 -14.80 25.32 7.87
C ILE A 493 -15.46 25.17 9.28
N SER A 494 -16.07 26.24 9.80
CA SER A 494 -16.63 26.33 11.15
C SER A 494 -17.92 25.51 11.37
N SER A 495 -17.89 24.20 11.12
CA SER A 495 -18.92 23.27 11.56
C SER A 495 -18.51 22.58 12.87
N PRO A 496 -19.44 22.31 13.80
CA PRO A 496 -19.14 21.54 15.02
C PRO A 496 -18.53 20.15 14.72
N ALA A 497 -18.90 19.56 13.58
CA ALA A 497 -18.33 18.30 13.11
C ALA A 497 -16.83 18.43 12.78
N ALA A 498 -16.42 19.47 12.03
CA ALA A 498 -15.02 19.69 11.68
C ALA A 498 -14.15 19.95 12.92
N ALA A 499 -14.67 20.67 13.91
CA ALA A 499 -13.96 20.91 15.19
C ALA A 499 -13.67 19.61 15.95
N HIS A 500 -14.62 18.66 15.94
CA HIS A 500 -14.42 17.33 16.54
C HIS A 500 -13.34 16.53 15.80
N HIS A 501 -13.36 16.54 14.47
CA HIS A 501 -12.31 15.93 13.66
C HIS A 501 -10.94 16.58 13.92
N THR A 502 -10.86 17.91 14.03
CA THR A 502 -9.62 18.62 14.41
C THR A 502 -9.09 18.15 15.75
N ALA A 503 -9.94 18.12 16.79
CA ALA A 503 -9.53 17.69 18.12
C ALA A 503 -9.01 16.24 18.12
N LYS A 504 -9.66 15.33 17.40
CA LYS A 504 -9.24 13.93 17.28
C LYS A 504 -7.95 13.73 16.49
N ALA A 505 -7.75 14.49 15.42
CA ALA A 505 -6.50 14.47 14.66
C ALA A 505 -5.32 14.95 15.53
N ILE A 506 -5.48 16.09 16.21
CA ILE A 506 -4.46 16.63 17.13
C ILE A 506 -4.18 15.63 18.24
N ALA A 507 -5.21 15.10 18.91
CA ALA A 507 -5.04 14.12 19.98
C ALA A 507 -4.27 12.87 19.51
N ALA A 508 -4.60 12.33 18.32
CA ALA A 508 -3.89 11.19 17.76
C ALA A 508 -2.41 11.49 17.47
N SER A 509 -2.12 12.69 16.95
CA SER A 509 -0.74 13.12 16.71
C SER A 509 0.06 13.35 18.00
N THR A 510 -0.58 13.83 19.06
CA THR A 510 0.04 13.92 20.40
C THR A 510 0.35 12.55 20.96
N SER A 511 -0.58 11.59 20.87
CA SER A 511 -0.30 10.20 21.25
C SER A 511 0.81 9.57 20.39
N MET A 512 0.93 9.93 19.11
CA MET A 512 2.01 9.46 18.26
C MET A 512 3.38 9.96 18.76
N ALA A 513 3.45 11.22 19.19
CA ALA A 513 4.65 11.78 19.81
C ALA A 513 4.98 11.07 21.15
N ASN A 514 3.97 10.76 21.98
CA ASN A 514 4.16 10.02 23.22
C ASN A 514 4.71 8.60 22.98
N LEU A 515 4.19 7.89 21.97
CA LEU A 515 4.75 6.59 21.56
C LEU A 515 6.23 6.72 21.16
N ALA A 516 6.60 7.78 20.45
CA ALA A 516 7.98 8.04 20.05
C ALA A 516 8.92 8.34 21.23
N ALA A 517 8.37 8.73 22.39
CA ALA A 517 9.12 8.99 23.62
C ALA A 517 9.25 7.74 24.53
N LEU A 518 8.68 6.59 24.15
CA LEU A 518 8.85 5.37 24.94
C LEU A 518 10.34 4.99 25.03
N PRO A 519 10.79 4.44 26.17
CA PRO A 519 12.20 4.18 26.44
C PRO A 519 12.72 2.92 25.74
N CYS A 520 12.45 2.77 24.45
CA CYS A 520 12.93 1.65 23.63
C CYS A 520 13.90 2.12 22.55
N PRO A 521 14.90 1.28 22.19
CA PRO A 521 15.75 1.57 21.05
C PRO A 521 14.92 1.73 19.78
N LEU A 522 14.90 2.94 19.21
CA LEU A 522 14.16 3.24 17.98
C LEU A 522 14.58 2.33 16.81
N ASP A 523 15.81 1.84 16.86
CA ASP A 523 16.39 0.89 15.89
C ASP A 523 15.66 -0.45 15.78
N ASN A 524 14.92 -0.84 16.83
CA ASN A 524 14.16 -2.09 16.87
C ASN A 524 12.75 -1.95 16.28
N HIS A 525 12.31 -0.72 15.98
CA HIS A 525 11.01 -0.50 15.35
C HIS A 525 11.06 -0.74 13.85
N SER A 526 9.90 -1.08 13.29
CA SER A 526 9.73 -1.17 11.85
C SER A 526 10.08 0.17 11.17
N PRO A 527 10.76 0.16 10.01
CA PRO A 527 10.94 1.36 9.20
C PRO A 527 9.62 2.06 8.82
N PHE A 528 8.49 1.34 8.80
CA PHE A 528 7.17 1.92 8.56
C PHE A 528 6.69 2.89 9.65
N PHE A 529 7.31 2.84 10.84
CA PHE A 529 7.03 3.82 11.91
C PHE A 529 7.39 5.25 11.47
N VAL A 530 8.35 5.41 10.56
CA VAL A 530 8.70 6.70 9.95
C VAL A 530 7.46 7.39 9.37
N CYS A 531 6.61 6.67 8.65
CA CYS A 531 5.39 7.25 8.08
C CYS A 531 4.41 7.71 9.17
N GLY A 532 4.29 6.98 10.28
CA GLY A 532 3.48 7.38 11.44
C GLY A 532 3.98 8.68 12.08
N LEU A 533 5.30 8.79 12.28
CA LEU A 533 5.95 9.99 12.80
C LEU A 533 5.75 11.20 11.88
N VAL A 534 5.83 11.01 10.56
CA VAL A 534 5.55 12.11 9.64
C VAL A 534 4.10 12.54 9.71
N LEU A 535 3.15 11.60 9.65
CA LEU A 535 1.71 11.92 9.77
C LEU A 535 1.43 12.72 11.05
N GLY A 536 1.99 12.29 12.19
CA GLY A 536 1.90 13.03 13.44
C GLY A 536 2.51 14.43 13.35
N THR A 537 3.71 14.57 12.76
CA THR A 537 4.40 15.85 12.62
C THR A 537 3.63 16.83 11.73
N VAL A 538 3.08 16.35 10.61
CA VAL A 538 2.26 17.18 9.70
C VAL A 538 1.03 17.71 10.41
N VAL A 539 0.33 16.88 11.20
CA VAL A 539 -0.83 17.33 11.98
C VAL A 539 -0.44 18.37 13.04
N GLN A 540 0.68 18.17 13.74
CA GLN A 540 1.16 19.14 14.74
C GLN A 540 1.59 20.47 14.11
N LEU A 541 2.22 20.44 12.92
CA LEU A 541 2.56 21.65 12.16
C LEU A 541 1.30 22.38 11.67
N ALA A 542 0.32 21.65 11.15
CA ALA A 542 -0.96 22.22 10.76
C ALA A 542 -1.69 22.86 11.96
N ALA A 543 -1.70 22.19 13.12
CA ALA A 543 -2.29 22.72 14.35
C ALA A 543 -1.53 23.94 14.89
N ALA A 544 -0.20 23.97 14.76
CA ALA A 544 0.61 25.13 15.11
C ALA A 544 0.19 26.38 14.32
N THR A 545 -0.14 26.25 13.03
CA THR A 545 -0.60 27.39 12.21
C THR A 545 -1.95 27.94 12.68
N LEU A 546 -2.84 27.07 13.14
CA LEU A 546 -4.13 27.45 13.73
C LEU A 546 -3.94 28.20 15.06
N HIS A 547 -2.92 27.84 15.83
CA HIS A 547 -2.67 28.39 17.16
C HIS A 547 -1.48 29.38 17.23
N LEU A 548 -1.09 30.03 16.13
CA LEU A 548 0.05 30.97 16.12
C LEU A 548 -0.08 32.11 17.15
N HIS A 549 -1.31 32.50 17.49
CA HIS A 549 -1.62 33.59 18.41
C HIS A 549 -1.89 33.11 19.85
N ASP A 550 -1.79 31.81 20.13
CA ASP A 550 -1.80 31.24 21.48
C ASP A 550 -0.41 30.68 21.82
N PRO A 551 0.44 31.45 22.53
CA PRO A 551 1.81 31.04 22.83
C PRO A 551 1.91 29.70 23.58
N SER A 552 0.90 29.38 24.41
CA SER A 552 0.90 28.15 25.21
C SER A 552 0.62 26.92 24.37
N GLN A 553 -0.29 27.03 23.39
CA GLN A 553 -0.61 25.96 22.44
C GLN A 553 0.50 25.81 21.42
N LEU A 554 1.00 26.92 20.89
CA LEU A 554 2.08 26.94 19.91
C LEU A 554 3.33 26.26 20.46
N GLN A 555 3.71 26.54 21.71
CA GLN A 555 4.84 25.89 22.35
C GLN A 555 4.63 24.37 22.49
N ARG A 556 3.42 23.93 22.88
CA ARG A 556 3.11 22.49 22.98
C ARG A 556 3.20 21.78 21.63
N HIS A 557 2.69 22.39 20.56
CA HIS A 557 2.86 21.86 19.20
C HIS A 557 4.34 21.80 18.80
N ARG A 558 5.10 22.84 19.11
CA ARG A 558 6.55 22.89 18.87
C ARG A 558 7.28 21.75 19.59
N ASP A 559 6.97 21.50 20.86
CA ASP A 559 7.64 20.44 21.64
C ASP A 559 7.39 19.05 21.04
N HIS A 560 6.16 18.75 20.62
CA HIS A 560 5.86 17.49 19.91
C HIS A 560 6.58 17.39 18.56
N VAL A 561 6.63 18.47 17.78
CA VAL A 561 7.37 18.50 16.50
C VAL A 561 8.85 18.25 16.73
N VAL A 562 9.45 18.89 17.74
CA VAL A 562 10.87 18.70 18.09
C VAL A 562 11.16 17.24 18.45
N LEU A 563 10.30 16.63 19.26
CA LEU A 563 10.43 15.22 19.66
C LEU A 563 10.35 14.28 18.44
N MET A 564 9.32 14.41 17.61
CA MET A 564 9.16 13.55 16.43
C MET A 564 10.26 13.78 15.39
N LEU A 565 10.73 15.02 15.19
CA LEU A 565 11.90 15.31 14.36
C LEU A 565 13.19 14.70 14.92
N GLY A 566 13.34 14.63 16.24
CA GLY A 566 14.45 13.95 16.90
C GLY A 566 14.43 12.44 16.62
N ALA A 567 13.27 11.80 16.79
CA ALA A 567 13.09 10.39 16.49
C ALA A 567 13.32 10.07 15.00
N LEU A 568 12.76 10.88 14.09
CA LEU A 568 13.02 10.79 12.65
C LEU A 568 14.50 11.01 12.31
N GLY A 569 15.16 11.94 13.00
CA GLY A 569 16.58 12.21 12.84
C GLY A 569 17.45 10.99 13.16
N HIS A 570 17.17 10.33 14.29
CA HIS A 570 17.84 9.10 14.67
C HIS A 570 17.61 7.97 13.65
N LEU A 571 16.35 7.73 13.25
CA LEU A 571 16.03 6.74 12.22
C LEU A 571 16.67 7.09 10.86
N GLY A 572 16.86 8.37 10.56
CA GLY A 572 17.48 8.90 9.34
C GLY A 572 18.99 8.66 9.22
N GLU A 573 19.66 8.26 10.29
CA GLU A 573 21.04 7.79 10.24
C GLU A 573 21.15 6.54 9.35
N ARG A 574 20.15 5.66 9.42
CA ARG A 574 20.07 4.42 8.65
C ARG A 574 19.13 4.49 7.45
N TRP A 575 17.93 5.02 7.65
CA TRP A 575 16.85 4.94 6.66
C TRP A 575 16.72 6.23 5.84
N THR A 576 16.86 6.12 4.52
CA THR A 576 16.78 7.26 3.59
C THR A 576 15.43 7.95 3.64
N VAL A 577 14.33 7.20 3.80
CA VAL A 577 12.98 7.78 3.89
C VAL A 577 12.84 8.73 5.09
N ALA A 578 13.40 8.37 6.25
CA ALA A 578 13.40 9.22 7.43
C ALA A 578 14.27 10.46 7.24
N ARG A 579 15.46 10.30 6.65
CA ARG A 579 16.37 11.42 6.35
C ARG A 579 15.72 12.47 5.45
N ASN A 580 15.05 12.02 4.39
CA ASN A 580 14.32 12.89 3.46
C ASN A 580 13.16 13.60 4.18
N ALA A 581 12.40 12.86 5.00
CA ALA A 581 11.32 13.41 5.80
C ALA A 581 11.80 14.51 6.76
N VAL A 582 12.93 14.30 7.45
CA VAL A 582 13.52 15.32 8.36
C VAL A 582 13.88 16.59 7.59
N ALA A 583 14.49 16.48 6.42
CA ALA A 583 14.87 17.64 5.61
C ALA A 583 13.64 18.48 5.22
N CYS A 584 12.58 17.82 4.74
CA CYS A 584 11.31 18.45 4.40
C CYS A 584 10.66 19.12 5.63
N LEU A 585 10.40 18.35 6.69
CA LEU A 585 9.68 18.82 7.88
C LEU A 585 10.43 19.91 8.65
N LYS A 586 11.77 19.91 8.64
CA LYS A 586 12.56 20.99 9.24
C LYS A 586 12.42 22.30 8.50
N ALA A 587 12.41 22.30 7.16
CA ALA A 587 12.21 23.52 6.38
C ALA A 587 10.86 24.16 6.71
N ILE A 588 9.82 23.34 6.83
CA ILE A 588 8.47 23.78 7.22
C ILE A 588 8.47 24.33 8.65
N SER A 589 9.09 23.60 9.59
CA SER A 589 9.16 24.00 10.99
C SER A 589 9.87 25.34 11.16
N GLN A 590 10.87 25.63 10.31
CA GLN A 590 11.56 26.92 10.29
C GLN A 590 10.61 28.05 9.89
N VAL A 591 9.77 27.86 8.87
CA VAL A 591 8.77 28.86 8.47
C VAL A 591 7.78 29.13 9.61
N ILE A 592 7.22 28.08 10.22
CA ILE A 592 6.15 28.24 11.21
C ILE A 592 6.66 28.78 12.55
N PHE A 593 7.82 28.33 13.01
CA PHE A 593 8.29 28.60 14.38
C PHE A 593 9.46 29.59 14.50
N VAL A 594 10.04 30.03 13.38
CA VAL A 594 11.23 30.90 13.38
C VAL A 594 11.05 32.14 12.52
N ASP A 595 10.30 32.07 11.42
CA ASP A 595 10.12 33.22 10.53
C ASP A 595 9.40 34.38 11.25
N PRO A 596 10.07 35.53 11.44
CA PRO A 596 9.47 36.68 12.12
C PRO A 596 8.28 37.26 11.35
N ALA A 597 8.21 37.07 10.02
CA ALA A 597 7.07 37.52 9.22
C ALA A 597 5.79 36.75 9.58
N VAL A 598 5.90 35.45 9.88
CA VAL A 598 4.78 34.61 10.34
C VAL A 598 4.36 35.01 11.76
N MET A 599 5.33 35.28 12.65
CA MET A 599 5.04 35.71 14.02
C MET A 599 4.44 37.13 14.11
N ALA A 600 4.69 37.98 13.12
CA ALA A 600 4.19 39.36 13.06
C ALA A 600 2.80 39.49 12.40
N MET A 601 2.19 38.40 11.95
CA MET A 601 0.91 38.46 11.22
C MET A 601 -0.25 38.94 12.13
N PRO A 602 -1.04 39.94 11.70
CA PRO A 602 -2.19 40.44 12.47
C PRO A 602 -3.35 39.43 12.50
N GLU A 603 -4.19 39.53 13.52
CA GLU A 603 -5.27 38.58 13.85
C GLU A 603 -6.57 38.76 13.02
N GLN A 604 -6.57 39.57 11.96
CA GLN A 604 -7.82 40.03 11.33
C GLN A 604 -8.46 39.06 10.30
N ALA A 605 -9.78 38.98 10.39
CA ALA A 605 -10.68 38.23 9.53
C ALA A 605 -10.90 38.92 8.17
N TYR A 606 -10.61 38.26 7.04
CA TYR A 606 -11.23 38.62 5.76
C TYR A 606 -11.31 37.45 4.76
N VAL A 607 -12.40 37.53 4.01
CA VAL A 607 -13.09 36.66 3.02
C VAL A 607 -12.22 35.92 1.98
N ILE A 608 -12.63 34.70 1.63
CA ILE A 608 -12.02 33.84 0.59
C ILE A 608 -12.62 34.11 -0.82
N PRO A 609 -11.81 34.14 -1.90
CA PRO A 609 -12.31 34.04 -3.27
C PRO A 609 -12.74 32.61 -3.62
N ALA A 610 -13.88 32.47 -4.30
CA ALA A 610 -14.55 31.20 -4.66
C ALA A 610 -13.82 30.29 -5.69
N GLN A 611 -12.49 30.12 -5.60
CA GLN A 611 -11.68 29.38 -6.59
C GLN A 611 -10.86 28.21 -6.02
N PHE A 612 -11.11 27.75 -4.80
CA PHE A 612 -10.33 26.67 -4.17
C PHE A 612 -11.14 25.46 -3.67
N GLU A 613 -12.27 25.18 -4.30
CA GLU A 613 -12.95 23.89 -4.19
C GLU A 613 -12.26 22.86 -5.11
N ASN A 614 -11.19 22.22 -4.63
CA ASN A 614 -10.79 20.84 -4.99
C ASN A 614 -9.41 20.50 -4.42
N PHE A 615 -9.35 20.07 -3.16
CA PHE A 615 -8.14 19.52 -2.56
C PHE A 615 -8.40 18.19 -1.84
N SER A 616 -8.82 17.19 -2.62
CA SER A 616 -8.88 15.78 -2.21
C SER A 616 -7.71 14.93 -2.75
N ASN A 617 -6.83 15.48 -3.61
CA ASN A 617 -5.92 14.69 -4.45
C ASN A 617 -4.41 14.96 -4.24
N ILE A 618 -3.89 14.83 -3.02
CA ILE A 618 -2.43 14.91 -2.81
C ILE A 618 -1.98 13.61 -2.17
N ASP A 619 -0.99 12.94 -2.73
CA ASP A 619 -0.40 11.77 -2.05
C ASP A 619 0.42 12.29 -0.84
N TRP A 620 0.22 11.73 0.35
CA TRP A 620 1.06 12.10 1.50
C TRP A 620 2.54 11.83 1.23
N LEU A 621 2.82 10.90 0.31
CA LEU A 621 4.16 10.59 -0.13
C LEU A 621 4.75 11.57 -1.15
N ASP A 622 3.93 12.34 -1.87
CA ASP A 622 4.39 13.41 -2.76
C ASP A 622 5.13 14.52 -1.97
N MET A 623 4.86 14.65 -0.66
CA MET A 623 5.61 15.55 0.23
C MET A 623 7.09 15.13 0.46
N PHE A 624 7.50 13.93 0.05
CA PHE A 624 8.87 13.43 0.24
C PHE A 624 9.69 13.34 -1.05
N THR A 625 9.14 13.74 -2.19
CA THR A 625 9.95 13.84 -3.42
C THR A 625 10.83 15.10 -3.34
N PRO A 626 12.17 14.99 -3.40
CA PRO A 626 13.08 16.14 -3.28
C PRO A 626 12.87 17.22 -4.34
N ASP A 627 12.32 16.85 -5.50
CA ASP A 627 12.32 17.68 -6.70
C ASP A 627 11.31 18.84 -6.66
N GLU A 628 10.26 18.80 -5.82
CA GLU A 628 9.26 19.87 -5.75
C GLU A 628 9.59 20.97 -4.72
N ILE A 629 10.40 20.67 -3.70
CA ILE A 629 10.76 21.63 -2.63
C ILE A 629 11.90 22.55 -3.09
N GLN A 630 12.83 22.07 -3.92
CA GLN A 630 13.92 22.91 -4.41
C GLN A 630 13.45 23.97 -5.43
N GLY A 631 12.37 23.71 -6.18
CA GLY A 631 11.85 24.65 -7.17
C GLY A 631 11.06 25.83 -6.61
N THR A 632 10.53 25.72 -5.38
CA THR A 632 9.61 26.71 -4.80
C THR A 632 10.22 27.56 -3.69
N VAL A 633 11.34 27.14 -3.08
CA VAL A 633 11.95 27.85 -1.93
C VAL A 633 13.14 28.75 -2.32
N TRP A 634 13.68 28.63 -3.54
CA TRP A 634 14.92 29.34 -3.93
C TRP A 634 14.78 30.36 -5.06
N ASN A 635 13.58 30.58 -5.60
CA ASN A 635 13.33 31.66 -6.58
C ASN A 635 12.23 32.58 -6.06
N GLY A 636 12.60 33.44 -5.11
CA GLY A 636 11.82 34.57 -4.60
C GLY A 636 12.76 35.64 -4.09
#